data_AF-A0A9P5NA34-F1
#
_entry.id   AF-A0A9P5NA34-F1
#
_cell.length_a   1.000
_cell.length_b   1.000
_cell.length_c   1.000
_cell.angle_alpha   90.00
_cell.angle_beta   90.00
_cell.angle_gamma   90.00
#
_symmetry.space_group_name_H-M   'P 1'
#
loop_
_entity.id
_entity.type
_entity.pdbx_description
1 polymer ?
#
loop_
_entity_poly.entity_id
_entity_poly.type
_entity_poly.pdbx_seq_one_letter_code
_entity_poly.pdbx_strand_id
1 'polypeptide(L)'
;KRKPATCSCCQTVMYPGPTGSAENHKKGYCADGVHQRPKLESKEELPPWPQPPEIFVNGTYFNPITFLLQIHKLYDKVLGKEISEIEYSMEDEAFSHLL
;
A
#
# COMPACT_ATOMS: atom_id res chain seq x y z
N LYS A 1 -2.84 13.72 -26.89
CA LYS A 1 -3.49 12.86 -25.87
C LYS A 1 -2.89 13.22 -24.51
N ARG A 2 -3.69 13.39 -23.44
CA ARG A 2 -3.17 13.62 -22.08
C ARG A 2 -2.64 12.30 -21.51
N LYS A 3 -1.55 12.33 -20.73
CA LYS A 3 -1.05 11.16 -20.01
C LYS A 3 -2.07 10.77 -18.92
N PRO A 4 -2.35 9.46 -18.73
CA PRO A 4 -3.20 9.02 -17.63
C PRO A 4 -2.56 9.42 -16.30
N ALA A 5 -3.39 9.78 -15.31
CA ALA A 5 -2.91 10.06 -13.97
C ALA A 5 -2.51 8.73 -13.31
N THR A 6 -1.25 8.62 -12.90
CA THR A 6 -0.71 7.44 -12.22
C THR A 6 -0.44 7.75 -10.75
N CYS A 7 -0.68 6.79 -9.88
CA CYS A 7 -0.37 6.90 -8.46
C CYS A 7 1.14 6.74 -8.24
N SER A 8 1.76 7.64 -7.48
CA SER A 8 3.19 7.55 -7.13
C SER A 8 3.51 6.45 -6.13
N CYS A 9 2.51 5.98 -5.37
CA CYS A 9 2.68 4.96 -4.34
C CYS A 9 2.50 3.55 -4.92
N CYS A 10 1.35 3.22 -5.50
CA CYS A 10 1.09 1.89 -6.07
C CYS A 10 1.40 1.75 -7.58
N GLN A 11 1.85 2.82 -8.24
CA GLN A 11 2.19 2.84 -9.67
C GLN A 11 1.05 2.48 -10.65
N THR A 12 -0.20 2.43 -10.17
CA THR A 12 -1.38 2.13 -11.01
C THR A 12 -2.05 3.38 -11.58
N VAL A 13 -2.94 3.19 -12.57
CA VAL A 13 -3.79 4.27 -13.10
C VAL A 13 -4.82 4.65 -12.05
N MET A 14 -4.90 5.94 -11.72
CA MET A 14 -5.76 6.43 -10.63
C MET A 14 -7.25 6.40 -10.94
N TYR A 15 -7.63 6.65 -12.20
CA TYR A 15 -9.02 6.81 -12.61
C TYR A 15 -9.36 5.93 -13.82
N PRO A 16 -9.33 4.59 -13.68
CA PRO A 16 -9.61 3.69 -14.79
C PRO A 16 -11.12 3.59 -15.11
N GLY A 17 -11.99 3.91 -14.15
CA GLY A 17 -13.44 3.86 -14.28
C GLY A 17 -14.12 5.21 -14.53
N PRO A 18 -15.46 5.22 -14.73
CA PRO A 18 -16.24 6.45 -14.77
C PRO A 18 -16.18 7.20 -13.43
N THR A 19 -16.59 8.47 -13.43
CA THR A 19 -16.61 9.30 -12.21
C THR A 19 -17.42 8.61 -11.10
N GLY A 20 -16.79 8.46 -9.93
CA GLY A 20 -17.41 7.82 -8.77
C GLY A 20 -17.25 6.29 -8.70
N SER A 21 -16.59 5.65 -9.67
CA SER A 21 -16.32 4.20 -9.60
C SER A 21 -15.46 3.84 -8.39
N ALA A 22 -15.74 2.70 -7.74
CA ALA A 22 -15.05 2.24 -6.54
C ALA A 22 -13.57 1.89 -6.76
N GLU A 23 -13.21 1.56 -8.01
CA GLU A 23 -11.83 1.30 -8.46
C GLU A 23 -11.01 2.58 -8.65
N ASN A 24 -11.64 3.76 -8.61
CA ASN A 24 -10.93 5.02 -8.71
C ASN A 24 -10.29 5.38 -7.37
N HIS A 25 -9.08 5.90 -7.44
CA HIS A 25 -8.42 6.49 -6.29
C HIS A 25 -9.18 7.74 -5.84
N LYS A 26 -9.23 7.95 -4.53
CA LYS A 26 -9.63 9.25 -3.99
C LYS A 26 -8.55 10.28 -4.34
N LYS A 27 -8.97 11.50 -4.70
CA LYS A 27 -8.04 12.58 -5.09
C LYS A 27 -7.00 12.84 -3.98
N GLY A 28 -5.72 12.63 -4.31
CA GLY A 28 -4.59 12.84 -3.39
C GLY A 28 -4.23 11.62 -2.53
N TYR A 29 -4.91 10.48 -2.72
CA TYR A 29 -4.72 9.25 -1.96
C TYR A 29 -4.39 8.07 -2.88
N CYS A 30 -3.66 7.09 -2.36
CA CYS A 30 -3.45 5.78 -2.94
C CYS A 30 -4.69 4.88 -2.70
N ALA A 31 -4.74 3.70 -3.32
CA ALA A 31 -5.82 2.73 -3.18
C ALA A 31 -5.97 2.18 -1.73
N ASP A 32 -4.87 2.11 -0.99
CA ASP A 32 -4.85 1.79 0.45
C ASP A 32 -5.32 2.96 1.35
N GLY A 33 -5.57 4.13 0.75
CA GLY A 33 -6.00 5.34 1.42
C GLY A 33 -4.87 6.14 2.08
N VAL A 34 -3.60 5.82 1.81
CA VAL A 34 -2.46 6.66 2.22
C VAL A 34 -2.37 7.89 1.30
N HIS A 35 -1.92 9.05 1.82
CA HIS A 35 -1.71 10.22 0.97
C HIS A 35 -0.62 9.94 -0.07
N GLN A 36 -0.76 10.47 -1.29
CA GLN A 36 0.28 10.32 -2.33
C GLN A 36 1.47 11.27 -2.13
N ARG A 37 1.28 12.31 -1.31
CA ARG A 37 2.28 13.34 -1.02
C ARG A 37 2.22 13.69 0.46
N PRO A 38 3.37 13.92 1.10
CA PRO A 38 3.38 14.37 2.49
C PRO A 38 2.58 15.65 2.62
N LYS A 39 1.88 15.84 3.74
CA LYS A 39 1.31 17.16 4.04
C LYS A 39 2.49 18.09 4.30
N LEU A 40 2.43 19.31 3.78
CA LEU A 40 3.53 20.29 3.89
C LEU A 40 3.98 20.55 5.33
N GLU A 41 3.06 20.40 6.29
CA GLU A 41 3.29 20.62 7.72
C GLU A 41 3.67 19.33 8.49
N SER A 42 3.50 18.15 7.89
CA SER A 42 3.85 16.89 8.51
C SER A 42 5.27 16.47 8.11
N LYS A 43 6.13 16.16 9.08
CA LYS A 43 7.40 15.43 8.85
C LYS A 43 7.16 13.94 8.57
N GLU A 44 5.94 13.56 8.20
CA GLU A 44 5.55 12.17 8.02
C GLU A 44 6.15 11.66 6.70
N GLU A 45 7.05 10.69 6.82
CA GLU A 45 7.61 9.98 5.68
C GLU A 45 6.59 8.95 5.22
N LEU A 46 6.12 9.09 3.98
CA LEU A 46 5.13 8.17 3.42
C LEU A 46 5.82 6.90 2.94
N PRO A 47 5.19 5.73 3.10
CA PRO A 47 5.77 4.49 2.62
C PRO A 47 5.94 4.53 1.09
N PRO A 48 7.04 3.97 0.56
CA PRO A 48 7.35 4.01 -0.87
C PRO A 48 6.44 3.10 -1.70
N TRP A 49 5.73 2.17 -1.04
CA TRP A 49 4.80 1.21 -1.63
C TRP A 49 3.52 1.15 -0.80
N PRO A 50 2.36 0.82 -1.39
CA PRO A 50 1.13 0.64 -0.64
C PRO A 50 1.30 -0.38 0.47
N GLN A 51 0.68 -0.11 1.62
CA GLN A 51 0.62 -1.12 2.67
C GLN A 51 -0.31 -2.26 2.26
N PRO A 52 -0.12 -3.46 2.84
CA PRO A 52 -1.00 -4.57 2.58
C PRO A 52 -2.48 -4.23 2.73
N PRO A 53 -3.34 -4.77 1.85
CA PRO A 53 -4.73 -4.39 1.80
C PRO A 53 -5.41 -4.64 3.14
N GLU A 54 -6.41 -3.81 3.43
CA GLU A 54 -7.28 -3.88 4.62
C GLU A 54 -6.61 -3.57 5.96
N ILE A 55 -5.30 -3.29 6.00
CA ILE A 55 -4.66 -2.70 7.20
C ILE A 55 -5.26 -1.33 7.47
N PHE A 56 -5.44 -0.52 6.41
CA PHE A 56 -6.19 0.72 6.47
C PHE A 56 -7.46 0.60 5.63
N VAL A 57 -8.60 0.78 6.28
CA VAL A 57 -9.90 0.89 5.60
C VAL A 57 -10.14 2.35 5.30
N ASN A 58 -10.30 2.67 4.01
CA ASN A 58 -10.46 4.03 3.49
C ASN A 58 -9.33 5.02 3.88
N GLY A 59 -8.16 4.51 4.31
CA GLY A 59 -7.03 5.31 4.75
C GLY A 59 -7.18 5.98 6.12
N THR A 60 -8.32 5.82 6.78
CA THR A 60 -8.65 6.54 8.02
C THR A 60 -8.85 5.61 9.21
N TYR A 61 -9.09 4.32 8.97
CA TYR A 61 -9.34 3.34 10.01
C TYR A 61 -8.29 2.24 9.95
N PHE A 62 -7.44 2.17 10.97
CA PHE A 62 -6.45 1.11 11.12
C PHE A 62 -7.11 -0.15 11.70
N ASN A 63 -6.95 -1.29 11.02
CA ASN A 63 -7.43 -2.59 11.46
C ASN A 63 -6.27 -3.38 12.10
N PRO A 64 -6.17 -3.39 13.45
CA PRO A 64 -5.06 -4.02 14.14
C PRO A 64 -5.01 -5.54 13.96
N ILE A 65 -6.17 -6.18 13.77
CA ILE A 65 -6.25 -7.64 13.55
C ILE A 65 -5.64 -7.96 12.19
N THR A 66 -6.04 -7.26 11.13
CA THR A 66 -5.46 -7.45 9.80
C THR A 66 -3.97 -7.19 9.81
N PHE A 67 -3.51 -6.11 10.47
CA PHE A 67 -2.08 -5.81 10.60
C PHE A 67 -1.29 -6.98 11.21
N LEU A 68 -1.74 -7.52 12.35
CA LEU A 68 -1.09 -8.66 13.00
C LEU A 68 -1.10 -9.92 12.13
N LEU A 69 -2.17 -10.16 11.37
CA LEU A 69 -2.23 -11.26 10.41
C LEU A 69 -1.22 -11.09 9.27
N GLN A 70 -1.02 -9.86 8.78
CA GLN A 70 -0.02 -9.59 7.74
C GLN A 70 1.41 -9.75 8.28
N ILE A 71 1.67 -9.34 9.52
CA ILE A 71 2.95 -9.63 10.21
C ILE A 71 3.17 -11.15 10.28
N HIS A 72 2.18 -11.91 10.77
CA HIS A 72 2.30 -13.36 10.89
C HIS A 72 2.61 -14.02 9.54
N LYS A 73 1.92 -13.61 8.47
CA LYS A 73 2.18 -14.09 7.11
C LYS A 73 3.60 -13.77 6.64
N LEU A 74 4.10 -12.57 6.93
CA LEU A 74 5.47 -12.17 6.57
C LEU A 74 6.48 -13.05 7.33
N TYR A 75 6.29 -13.26 8.63
CA TYR A 75 7.16 -14.14 9.42
C TYR A 75 7.09 -15.60 8.95
N ASP A 76 5.92 -16.11 8.61
CA ASP A 76 5.77 -17.46 8.04
C ASP A 76 6.54 -17.62 6.73
N LYS A 77 6.55 -16.58 5.87
CA LYS A 77 7.36 -16.56 4.64
C LYS A 77 8.86 -16.60 4.96
N VAL A 78 9.31 -15.84 5.95
CA VAL A 78 10.73 -15.73 6.32
C VAL A 78 11.25 -16.96 7.05
N LEU A 79 10.50 -17.48 8.03
CA LEU A 79 10.94 -18.57 8.91
C LEU A 79 10.58 -19.95 8.37
N GLY A 80 9.58 -20.04 7.49
CA GLY A 80 8.94 -21.30 7.16
C GLY A 80 9.72 -22.24 6.25
N LYS A 81 10.73 -21.81 5.48
CA LYS A 81 11.24 -22.65 4.37
C LYS A 81 12.72 -22.50 4.03
N GLU A 82 13.33 -23.66 3.71
CA GLU A 82 14.69 -23.83 3.20
C GLU A 82 14.93 -23.00 1.94
N ILE A 83 15.82 -22.01 2.03
CA ILE A 83 16.78 -21.35 1.10
C ILE A 83 16.51 -21.32 -0.45
N SER A 84 15.67 -22.16 -1.06
CA SER A 84 15.45 -22.14 -2.51
C SER A 84 14.38 -21.12 -2.92
N GLU A 85 14.85 -19.96 -3.38
CA GLU A 85 14.17 -18.99 -4.26
C GLU A 85 12.78 -18.52 -3.81
N ILE A 86 12.75 -17.64 -2.80
CA ILE A 86 11.58 -16.79 -2.54
C ILE A 86 11.79 -15.46 -3.27
N GLU A 87 10.92 -15.18 -4.24
CA GLU A 87 10.76 -13.83 -4.79
C GLU A 87 9.85 -13.04 -3.82
N TYR A 88 10.45 -12.22 -2.96
CA TYR A 88 9.69 -11.29 -2.13
C TYR A 88 9.08 -10.21 -3.02
N SER A 89 7.80 -9.89 -2.80
CA SER A 89 7.20 -8.78 -3.52
C SER A 89 7.76 -7.44 -3.00
N MET A 90 7.72 -6.39 -3.82
CA MET A 90 8.05 -5.03 -3.37
C MET A 90 7.16 -4.58 -2.18
N GLU A 91 5.96 -5.14 -2.07
CA GLU A 91 5.05 -4.92 -0.95
C GLU A 91 5.55 -5.58 0.33
N ASP A 92 6.05 -6.82 0.25
CA ASP A 92 6.62 -7.54 1.40
C ASP A 92 7.86 -6.80 1.95
N GLU A 93 8.76 -6.35 1.05
CA GLU A 93 9.96 -5.58 1.42
C GLU A 93 9.58 -4.24 2.07
N ALA A 94 8.71 -3.46 1.42
CA ALA A 94 8.25 -2.18 1.96
C ALA A 94 7.53 -2.32 3.31
N PHE A 95 6.71 -3.36 3.47
CA PHE A 95 6.03 -3.64 4.72
C PHE A 95 7.02 -4.05 5.83
N SER A 96 8.07 -4.79 5.51
CA SER A 96 9.11 -5.17 6.48
C SER A 96 9.85 -3.97 7.08
N HIS A 97 10.04 -2.89 6.30
CA HIS A 97 10.69 -1.66 6.77
C HIS A 97 9.83 -0.83 7.74
N LEU A 98 8.54 -1.18 7.88
CA LEU A 98 7.59 -0.51 8.78
C LEU A 98 7.45 -1.22 10.14
N LEU A 99 8.09 -2.38 10.32
CA LEU A 99 8.12 -3.18 11.55
C LEU A 99 9.36 -2.88 12.40
#